data_AF-A0A2I3TT42-F1
#
_entry.id   AF-A0A2I3TT42-F1
#
_cell.length_a   1.000
_cell.length_b   1.000
_cell.length_c   1.000
_cell.angle_alpha   90.00
_cell.angle_beta   90.00
_cell.angle_gamma   90.00
#
_symmetry.space_group_name_H-M   'P 1'
#
loop_
_entity.id
_entity.type
_entity.pdbx_description
1 polymer ?
#
loop_
_entity_poly.entity_id
_entity_poly.type
_entity_poly.pdbx_seq_one_letter_code
_entity_poly.pdbx_strand_id
1 'polypeptide(L)'
;MSTVKEAAHWLSKSEMSVYAVLDLKKGASPEDIKKSYRHLSSCVLCSLVAVSVVAAIFAVEHLNHHLSRIVGGNISRMSRVSLQGQEPNVTLEARKIAKMIFKR
;
A
#
# COMPACT_ATOMS: atom_id res chain seq x y z
N MET A 1 2.69 -27.95 -6.55
CA MET A 1 3.92 -28.78 -6.62
C MET A 1 4.46 -28.94 -8.05
N SER A 2 3.65 -28.92 -9.12
CA SER A 2 4.17 -29.04 -10.52
C SER A 2 5.00 -27.83 -10.96
N THR A 3 4.58 -26.63 -10.58
CA THR A 3 5.22 -25.35 -10.95
C THR A 3 6.67 -25.23 -10.49
N VAL A 4 6.99 -25.75 -9.30
CA VAL A 4 8.35 -25.75 -8.75
C VAL A 4 9.25 -26.73 -9.52
N LYS A 5 8.69 -27.86 -9.96
CA LYS A 5 9.41 -28.89 -10.72
C LYS A 5 9.68 -28.43 -12.14
N GLU A 6 8.73 -27.74 -12.77
CA GLU A 6 8.93 -27.07 -14.06
C GLU A 6 9.96 -25.95 -13.94
N ALA A 7 9.88 -25.10 -12.92
CA ALA A 7 10.87 -24.05 -12.70
C ALA A 7 12.28 -24.64 -12.52
N ALA A 8 12.43 -25.70 -11.72
CA ALA A 8 13.71 -26.39 -11.57
C ALA A 8 14.20 -27.04 -12.87
N HIS A 9 13.28 -27.61 -13.67
CA HIS A 9 13.62 -28.17 -14.99
C HIS A 9 14.06 -27.09 -15.98
N TRP A 10 13.38 -25.94 -16.01
CA TRP A 10 13.75 -24.79 -16.82
C TRP A 10 15.08 -24.20 -16.38
N LEU A 11 15.34 -24.07 -15.08
CA LEU A 11 16.62 -23.59 -14.54
C LEU A 11 17.78 -24.54 -14.84
N SER A 12 17.53 -25.86 -14.73
CA SER A 12 18.51 -26.89 -15.11
C SER A 12 18.79 -26.88 -16.61
N LYS A 13 17.79 -26.55 -17.44
CA LYS A 13 17.93 -26.47 -18.90
C LYS A 13 18.52 -25.14 -19.36
N SER A 14 18.33 -24.07 -18.58
CA SER A 14 18.85 -22.75 -18.92
C SER A 14 20.33 -22.61 -18.58
N GLU A 15 20.94 -23.59 -17.89
CA GLU A 15 22.31 -23.63 -17.33
C GLU A 15 23.17 -22.45 -17.80
N MET A 16 22.83 -21.27 -17.26
CA MET A 16 23.25 -20.04 -17.87
C MET A 16 24.62 -19.79 -17.30
N SER A 17 25.64 -20.04 -18.12
CA SER A 17 27.02 -19.91 -17.65
C SER A 17 27.21 -18.52 -17.04
N VAL A 18 28.00 -18.42 -15.97
CA VAL A 18 28.29 -17.15 -15.29
C VAL A 18 28.75 -16.07 -16.29
N TYR A 19 29.47 -16.47 -17.33
CA TYR A 19 29.85 -15.61 -18.45
C TYR A 19 28.66 -15.06 -19.23
N ALA A 20 27.66 -15.89 -19.54
CA ALA A 20 26.44 -15.45 -20.20
C ALA A 20 25.60 -14.52 -19.32
N VAL A 21 25.55 -14.77 -18.00
CA VAL A 21 24.85 -13.90 -17.04
C VAL A 21 25.52 -12.53 -16.92
N LEU A 22 26.85 -12.49 -16.95
CA LEU A 22 27.63 -11.26 -16.85
C LEU A 22 27.87 -10.58 -18.21
N ASP A 23 27.35 -11.16 -19.30
CA ASP A 23 27.58 -10.76 -20.69
C ASP A 23 29.08 -10.64 -21.05
N LEU A 24 29.85 -11.65 -20.64
CA LEU A 24 31.29 -11.75 -20.85
C LEU A 24 31.65 -12.92 -21.77
N LYS A 25 32.75 -12.78 -22.50
CA LYS A 25 33.34 -13.90 -23.25
C LYS A 25 33.90 -14.95 -22.29
N LYS A 26 33.80 -16.24 -22.65
CA LYS A 26 34.46 -17.33 -21.92
C LYS A 26 35.97 -17.05 -21.88
N GLY A 27 36.56 -17.09 -20.69
CA GLY A 27 37.98 -16.79 -20.47
C GLY A 27 38.29 -15.31 -20.18
N ALA A 28 37.28 -14.48 -19.90
CA ALA A 28 37.48 -13.12 -19.41
C ALA A 28 38.32 -13.09 -18.12
N SER A 29 39.09 -12.01 -17.92
CA SER A 29 39.96 -11.90 -16.75
C SER A 29 39.11 -11.81 -15.46
N PRO A 30 39.64 -12.28 -14.31
CA PRO A 30 38.97 -12.17 -13.02
C PRO A 30 38.56 -10.72 -12.67
N GLU A 31 39.36 -9.74 -13.09
CA GLU A 31 39.11 -8.32 -12.89
C GLU A 31 37.86 -7.85 -13.65
N ASP A 32 37.70 -8.30 -14.91
CA ASP A 32 36.52 -7.99 -15.73
C ASP A 32 35.26 -8.64 -15.16
N ILE A 33 35.36 -9.90 -14.71
CA ILE A 33 34.26 -10.61 -14.03
C ILE A 33 33.82 -9.83 -12.79
N LYS A 34 34.78 -9.40 -11.96
CA LYS A 34 34.52 -8.63 -10.75
C LYS A 34 33.85 -7.28 -11.05
N LYS A 35 34.28 -6.59 -12.11
CA LYS A 35 33.70 -5.32 -12.54
C LYS A 35 32.26 -5.49 -13.02
N SER A 36 32.00 -6.45 -13.91
CA SER A 36 30.65 -6.73 -14.43
C SER A 36 29.70 -7.15 -13.31
N TYR A 37 30.15 -7.99 -12.37
CA TYR A 37 29.35 -8.38 -11.21
C TYR A 37 28.94 -7.17 -10.35
N ARG A 38 29.89 -6.27 -10.06
CA ARG A 38 29.60 -5.04 -9.30
C ARG A 38 28.57 -4.17 -10.00
N HIS A 39 28.71 -4.00 -11.32
CA HIS A 39 27.76 -3.22 -12.11
C HIS A 39 26.35 -3.82 -12.09
N LEU A 40 26.22 -5.13 -12.32
CA LEU A 40 24.95 -5.85 -12.24
C LEU A 40 24.32 -5.75 -10.84
N SER A 41 25.12 -5.96 -9.80
CA SER A 41 24.64 -5.85 -8.41
C SER A 41 24.10 -4.46 -8.10
N SER A 42 24.80 -3.40 -8.50
CA SER A 42 24.36 -2.01 -8.31
C SER A 42 23.01 -1.74 -8.99
N CYS A 43 22.83 -2.22 -10.23
CA CYS A 43 21.60 -2.03 -10.98
C CYS A 43 20.40 -2.74 -10.32
N VAL A 44 20.61 -3.97 -9.85
CA VAL A 44 19.59 -4.75 -9.13
C VAL A 44 19.27 -4.12 -7.77
N LEU A 45 20.27 -3.65 -7.02
CA LEU A 45 20.07 -2.95 -5.76
C LEU A 45 19.27 -1.66 -5.94
N CYS A 46 19.58 -0.84 -6.95
CA CYS A 46 18.80 0.35 -7.27
C CYS A 46 17.33 0.02 -7.58
N SER A 47 17.11 -1.05 -8.33
CA SER A 47 15.75 -1.51 -8.69
C SER A 47 14.99 -2.02 -7.47
N LEU A 48 15.65 -2.78 -6.60
CA LEU A 48 15.06 -3.28 -5.36
C LEU A 48 14.69 -2.14 -4.41
N VAL A 49 15.59 -1.16 -4.24
CA VAL A 49 15.33 0.03 -3.41
C VAL A 49 14.13 0.81 -3.96
N ALA A 50 14.05 1.01 -5.27
CA ALA A 50 12.91 1.69 -5.89
C ALA A 50 11.59 0.94 -5.61
N VAL A 51 11.58 -0.39 -5.77
CA VAL A 51 10.41 -1.23 -5.48
C VAL A 51 10.03 -1.16 -3.99
N SER A 52 11.02 -1.22 -3.09
CA SER A 52 10.78 -1.10 -1.64
C SER A 52 10.17 0.25 -1.26
N VAL A 53 10.65 1.35 -1.85
CA VAL A 53 10.09 2.69 -1.61
C VAL A 53 8.64 2.77 -2.08
N VAL A 54 8.33 2.30 -3.29
CA VAL A 54 6.94 2.30 -3.80
C VAL A 54 6.04 1.43 -2.94
N ALA A 55 6.48 0.26 -2.51
CA ALA A 55 5.72 -0.62 -1.62
C ALA A 55 5.46 0.04 -0.26
N ALA A 56 6.45 0.75 0.31
CA ALA A 56 6.28 1.49 1.55
C ALA A 56 5.27 2.62 1.42
N ILE A 57 5.34 3.41 0.34
CA ILE A 57 4.38 4.49 0.04
C ILE A 57 2.97 3.90 -0.06
N PHE A 58 2.79 2.82 -0.82
CA PHE A 58 1.50 2.15 -0.98
C PHE A 58 0.95 1.63 0.36
N ALA A 59 1.79 1.03 1.20
CA ALA A 59 1.38 0.56 2.52
C ALA A 59 0.94 1.71 3.44
N VAL A 60 1.67 2.83 3.43
CA VAL A 60 1.32 4.04 4.20
C VAL A 60 0.01 4.63 3.70
N GLU A 61 -0.18 4.74 2.40
CA GLU A 61 -1.41 5.29 1.80
C GLU A 61 -2.62 4.38 2.09
N HIS A 62 -2.46 3.08 1.95
CA HIS A 62 -3.50 2.10 2.28
C HIS A 62 -3.88 2.14 3.76
N LEU A 63 -2.89 2.27 4.66
CA LEU A 63 -3.12 2.44 6.09
C LEU A 63 -3.86 3.75 6.38
N ASN A 64 -3.43 4.86 5.77
CA ASN A 64 -4.04 6.17 5.95
C ASN A 64 -5.49 6.20 5.47
N HIS A 65 -5.78 5.57 4.33
CA HIS A 65 -7.15 5.42 3.83
C HIS A 65 -8.00 4.59 4.80
N HIS A 66 -7.46 3.49 5.33
CA HIS A 66 -8.17 2.64 6.28
C HIS A 66 -8.49 3.37 7.60
N LEU A 67 -7.52 4.12 8.14
CA LEU A 67 -7.70 4.94 9.32
C LEU A 67 -8.73 6.06 9.08
N SER A 68 -8.67 6.72 7.93
CA SER A 68 -9.64 7.76 7.55
C SER A 68 -11.07 7.19 7.44
N ARG A 69 -11.23 5.97 6.92
CA ARG A 69 -12.54 5.27 6.92
C ARG A 69 -13.03 4.94 8.33
N ILE A 70 -12.15 4.47 9.21
CA ILE A 70 -12.51 4.13 10.59
C ILE A 70 -12.88 5.39 11.37
N VAL A 71 -12.05 6.42 11.32
CA VAL A 71 -12.28 7.69 12.03
C VAL A 71 -13.51 8.41 11.47
N GLY A 72 -13.65 8.52 10.14
CA GLY A 72 -14.83 9.10 9.51
C GLY A 72 -16.11 8.29 9.77
N GLY A 73 -16.02 6.96 9.77
CA GLY A 73 -17.12 6.07 10.13
C GLY A 73 -17.54 6.18 11.59
N ASN A 74 -16.57 6.31 12.51
CA ASN A 74 -16.82 6.47 13.93
C ASN A 74 -17.40 7.83 14.28
N ILE A 75 -16.94 8.92 13.66
CA ILE A 75 -17.51 10.26 13.83
C ILE A 75 -18.95 10.30 13.31
N SER A 76 -19.23 9.72 12.15
CA SER A 76 -20.59 9.66 11.59
C SER A 76 -21.54 8.82 12.46
N ARG A 77 -21.08 7.69 13.00
CA ARG A 77 -21.88 6.85 13.91
C ARG A 77 -22.08 7.53 15.27
N MET A 78 -21.07 8.19 15.83
CA MET A 78 -21.17 8.92 17.11
C MET A 78 -22.01 10.20 17.00
N SER A 79 -21.97 10.87 15.84
CA SER A 79 -22.86 12.00 15.50
C SER A 79 -24.33 11.58 15.41
N ARG A 80 -24.63 10.42 14.81
CA ARG A 80 -26.00 9.88 14.78
C ARG A 80 -26.52 9.47 16.16
N VAL A 81 -25.66 8.94 17.03
CA VAL A 81 -26.03 8.59 18.41
C VAL A 81 -26.26 9.85 19.27
N SER A 82 -25.48 10.91 19.07
CA SER A 82 -25.67 12.18 19.81
C SER A 82 -26.91 12.97 19.37
N LEU A 83 -27.34 12.84 18.10
CA LEU A 83 -28.56 13.50 17.60
C LEU A 83 -29.86 12.83 18.04
N GLN A 84 -29.82 11.60 18.56
CA GLN A 84 -31.03 10.86 18.95
C GLN A 84 -31.45 11.07 20.41
N GLY A 85 -30.66 11.80 21.22
CA GLY A 85 -30.88 11.94 22.67
C GLY A 85 -31.13 13.34 23.19
N GLN A 86 -31.13 14.38 22.34
CA GLN A 86 -31.30 15.75 22.80
C GLN A 86 -32.15 16.55 21.83
N GLU A 87 -33.49 16.40 21.93
CA GLU A 87 -34.34 17.56 21.68
C GLU A 87 -34.15 18.49 22.89
N PRO A 88 -33.52 19.67 22.72
CA PRO A 88 -33.45 20.59 23.83
C PRO A 88 -34.87 21.03 24.17
N ASN A 89 -35.26 20.89 25.44
CA ASN A 89 -36.52 21.36 26.03
C ASN A 89 -36.91 22.79 25.56
N VAL A 90 -35.91 23.60 25.25
CA VAL A 90 -36.03 24.95 24.68
C VAL A 90 -36.80 24.98 23.33
N THR A 91 -36.68 23.95 22.50
CA THR A 91 -37.34 23.84 21.18
C THR A 91 -38.81 23.47 21.29
N LEU A 92 -39.18 22.68 22.30
CA LEU A 92 -40.57 22.30 22.58
C LEU A 92 -41.35 23.51 23.10
N GLU A 93 -40.76 24.27 24.01
CA GLU A 93 -41.36 25.49 24.55
C GLU A 93 -41.48 26.58 23.48
N ALA A 94 -40.48 26.76 22.61
CA ALA A 94 -40.56 27.66 21.46
C ALA A 94 -41.69 27.26 20.48
N ARG A 95 -41.87 25.95 20.21
CA ARG A 95 -42.98 25.45 19.36
C ARG A 95 -44.36 25.65 20.01
N LYS A 96 -44.47 25.52 21.34
CA LYS A 96 -45.70 25.81 22.09
C LYS A 96 -46.08 27.29 21.99
N ILE A 97 -45.13 28.19 22.19
CA ILE A 97 -45.33 29.64 22.13
C ILE A 97 -45.75 30.06 20.71
N ALA A 98 -45.06 29.55 19.68
CA ALA A 98 -45.42 29.84 18.29
C ALA A 98 -46.84 29.35 17.91
N LYS A 99 -47.27 28.19 18.42
CA LYS A 99 -48.64 27.69 18.22
C LYS A 99 -49.70 28.53 18.94
N MET A 100 -49.38 29.16 20.07
CA MET A 100 -50.30 30.07 20.77
C MET A 100 -50.42 31.42 20.05
N ILE A 101 -49.33 31.91 19.43
CA ILE A 101 -49.31 33.21 18.73
C ILE A 101 -50.02 33.13 17.37
N PHE A 102 -49.87 32.02 16.63
CA PHE A 102 -50.44 31.88 15.28
C PHE A 102 -51.92 31.42 15.26
N LYS A 103 -52.51 31.16 16.43
CA LYS A 103 -53.92 30.73 16.57
C LYS A 103 -54.84 31.88 17.03
N ARG A 104 -54.52 33.11 16.64
CA ARG A 104 -55.36 34.29 16.88
C ARG A 104 -55.72 34.96 15.57
#